data_AF-A0A382X4Y2-F1
#
_entry.id   AF-A0A382X4Y2-F1
#
_cell.length_a   1.000
_cell.length_b   1.000
_cell.length_c   1.000
_cell.angle_alpha   90.00
_cell.angle_beta   90.00
_cell.angle_gamma   90.00
#
_symmetry.space_group_name_H-M   'P 1'
#
loop_
_entity.id
_entity.type
_entity.pdbx_description
1 polymer ?
#
loop_
_entity_poly.entity_id
_entity_poly.type
_entity_poly.pdbx_seq_one_letter_code
_entity_poly.pdbx_strand_id
1 'polypeptide(L)' 'VKVKVFEINKSGLSPLSQEMEETIQKWLDESGEIEIVGTAQSQHLRENTVFVTIFYTDDKN' A
#
# COMPACT_ATOMS: atom_id res chain seq x y z
N VAL A 1 3.20 -6.65 -15.38
CA VAL A 1 3.05 -5.71 -14.24
C VAL A 1 1.69 -5.96 -13.59
N LYS A 2 1.69 -6.30 -12.31
CA LYS A 2 0.51 -6.47 -11.45
C LYS A 2 0.32 -5.18 -10.63
N VAL A 3 -0.89 -4.95 -10.14
CA VAL A 3 -1.25 -3.75 -9.38
C VAL A 3 -1.97 -4.14 -8.09
N LYS A 4 -1.54 -3.57 -6.96
CA LYS A 4 -2.21 -3.66 -5.66
C LYS A 4 -2.59 -2.25 -5.21
N VAL A 5 -3.84 -2.06 -4.78
CA VAL A 5 -4.32 -0.80 -4.21
C VAL A 5 -4.69 -1.04 -2.75
N PHE A 6 -4.22 -0.16 -1.88
CA PHE A 6 -4.58 -0.09 -0.46
C PHE A 6 -5.43 1.14 -0.22
N GLU A 7 -6.56 0.95 0.44
CA GLU A 7 -7.35 2.03 1.02
C GLU A 7 -7.01 2.12 2.50
N ILE A 8 -6.44 3.24 2.91
CA ILE A 8 -5.96 3.45 4.27
C ILE A 8 -6.77 4.58 4.87
N ASN A 9 -7.68 4.20 5.75
CA ASN A 9 -8.51 5.11 6.52
C ASN A 9 -7.75 5.53 7.77
N LYS A 10 -7.44 6.83 7.89
CA LYS A 10 -6.71 7.34 9.04
C LYS A 10 -7.59 7.22 10.29
N SER A 11 -7.22 6.31 11.19
CA SER A 11 -8.01 6.00 12.39
C SER A 11 -8.02 7.13 13.42
N GLY A 12 -7.03 8.03 13.33
CA GLY A 12 -6.81 9.12 14.29
C GLY A 12 -6.07 8.70 15.56
N LEU A 13 -5.82 7.40 15.77
CA LEU A 13 -5.10 6.87 16.92
C LEU A 13 -3.58 6.78 16.69
N SER A 14 -3.18 6.46 15.46
CA SER A 14 -1.79 6.33 15.03
C SER A 14 -1.45 7.32 13.91
N PRO A 15 -0.18 7.72 13.74
CA PRO A 15 0.25 8.49 12.57
C PRO A 15 -0.05 7.71 11.28
N LEU A 16 -0.62 8.38 10.28
CA LEU A 16 -0.97 7.77 9.00
C LEU A 16 0.23 7.06 8.33
N SER A 17 1.43 7.63 8.45
CA SER A 17 2.66 7.03 7.90
C SER A 17 2.93 5.64 8.50
N GLN A 18 2.68 5.47 9.80
CA GLN A 18 2.86 4.19 10.47
C GLN A 18 1.81 3.18 10.01
N GLU A 19 0.53 3.59 9.93
CA GLU A 19 -0.54 2.72 9.42
C GLU A 19 -0.27 2.28 7.98
N MET A 20 0.29 3.17 7.15
CA MET A 20 0.72 2.87 5.79
C MET A 20 1.85 1.85 5.75
N GLU A 21 2.93 2.07 6.49
CA GLU A 21 4.08 1.16 6.54
C GLU A 21 3.69 -0.22 7.04
N GLU A 22 2.93 -0.32 8.14
CA GLU A 22 2.47 -1.59 8.70
C GLU A 22 1.58 -2.37 7.73
N THR A 23 0.66 -1.67 7.06
CA THR A 23 -0.27 -2.30 6.08
C THR A 23 0.48 -2.85 4.88
N ILE A 24 1.41 -2.06 4.32
CA ILE A 24 2.19 -2.46 3.15
C ILE A 24 3.16 -3.57 3.53
N GLN A 25 3.87 -3.46 4.65
CA GLN A 25 4.82 -4.47 5.11
C GLN A 25 4.14 -5.81 5.36
N LYS A 26 2.97 -5.81 6.02
CA LYS A 26 2.19 -7.03 6.22
C LYS A 26 1.84 -7.70 4.89
N TRP A 27 1.43 -6.93 3.89
CA TRP A 27 1.16 -7.48 2.57
C TRP A 27 2.42 -8.00 1.88
N LEU A 28 3.58 -7.33 2.03
CA LEU A 28 4.85 -7.80 1.49
C LEU A 28 5.30 -9.11 2.14
N ASP A 29 5.12 -9.25 3.46
CA ASP A 29 5.45 -10.48 4.20
C ASP A 29 4.56 -11.67 3.79
N GLU A 30 3.30 -11.40 3.44
CA GLU A 30 2.35 -12.39 2.91
C GLU A 30 2.53 -12.66 1.42
N SER A 31 3.16 -11.72 0.70
CA SER A 31 3.47 -11.86 -0.72
C SER A 31 4.75 -12.68 -0.86
N GLY A 32 4.84 -13.50 -1.91
CA GLY A 32 6.10 -14.16 -2.25
C GLY A 32 7.18 -13.16 -2.66
N GLU A 33 8.22 -13.63 -3.34
CA GLU A 33 9.20 -12.75 -3.97
C GLU A 33 8.52 -11.92 -5.07
N ILE A 34 8.20 -10.66 -4.71
CA ILE A 34 7.69 -9.64 -5.61
C ILE A 34 8.70 -8.50 -5.72
N GLU A 35 8.83 -7.96 -6.91
CA GLU A 35 9.66 -6.79 -7.17
C GLU A 35 8.75 -5.57 -7.36
N ILE A 36 8.96 -4.54 -6.54
CA ILE A 36 8.20 -3.29 -6.65
C ILE A 36 8.79 -2.47 -7.80
N VAL A 37 7.97 -2.23 -8.82
CA VAL A 37 8.32 -1.44 -10.00
C VAL A 37 7.99 0.05 -9.80
N GLY A 38 7.03 0.36 -8.94
CA GLY A 38 6.69 1.74 -8.61
C GLY A 38 5.56 1.86 -7.60
N THR A 39 5.42 3.06 -7.04
CA THR A 39 4.34 3.40 -6.11
C THR A 39 3.69 4.71 -6.52
N ALA A 40 2.40 4.83 -6.23
CA ALA A 40 1.65 6.07 -6.36
C ALA A 40 0.75 6.26 -5.15
N GLN A 41 0.56 7.52 -4.73
CA GLN A 41 -0.33 7.86 -3.64
C GLN A 41 -1.35 8.88 -4.12
N SER A 42 -2.60 8.70 -3.73
CA SER A 42 -3.63 9.74 -3.85
C SER A 42 -4.37 9.89 -2.53
N GLN A 43 -4.78 11.12 -2.21
CA GLN A 43 -5.51 11.41 -0.99
C GLN A 43 -6.90 11.90 -1.34
N HIS A 44 -7.92 11.32 -0.72
CA HIS A 44 -9.27 11.88 -0.76
C HIS A 44 -9.45 12.81 0.44
N LEU A 45 -9.33 14.12 0.19
CA LEU A 45 -9.33 15.16 1.24
C LEU A 45 -10.59 15.20 2.11
N ARG A 46 -11.72 14.66 1.63
CA ARG A 46 -13.00 14.67 2.37
C ARG A 46 -13.19 13.48 3.31
N GLU A 47 -12.49 12.36 3.09
CA GLU A 47 -12.80 11.09 3.76
C GLU A 47 -11.71 10.64 4.75
N ASN A 48 -10.65 11.44 4.94
CA ASN A 48 -9.51 11.06 5.78
C ASN A 48 -8.86 9.75 5.32
N THR A 49 -8.94 9.48 4.01
CA THR A 49 -8.53 8.25 3.36
C THR A 49 -7.40 8.53 2.38
N VAL A 50 -6.39 7.66 2.41
CA VAL A 50 -5.28 7.66 1.45
C VAL A 50 -5.29 6.35 0.68
N PHE A 51 -5.17 6.46 -0.64
CA PHE A 51 -4.99 5.32 -1.52
C PHE A 51 -3.52 5.19 -1.89
N VAL A 52 -2.95 4.03 -1.61
CA VAL A 52 -1.59 3.67 -2.03
C VAL A 52 -1.70 2.62 -3.12
N THR A 53 -1.12 2.91 -4.28
CA THR A 53 -1.04 1.97 -5.40
C THR A 53 0.39 1.47 -5.52
N ILE A 54 0.57 0.16 -5.54
CA ILE A 54 1.86 -0.50 -5.75
C ILE A 54 1.80 -1.25 -7.08
N PHE A 55 2.72 -0.92 -7.97
CA PHE A 55 2.98 -1.63 -9.22
C PHE A 55 4.11 -2.61 -8.96
N TYR A 56 3.90 -3.89 -9.27
CA TYR A 56 4.89 -4.93 -8.96
C TYR A 56 4.95 -6.01 -10.05
N THR A 57 6.09 -6.69 -10.09
CA THR A 57 6.33 -7.93 -10.82
C THR A 57 6.43 -9.06 -9.80
N ASP A 58 6.11 -10.26 -10.23
CA ASP A 58 6.18 -11.48 -9.44
C ASP A 58 6.87 -12.46 -10.36
N ASP A 59 8.14 -12.74 -10.09
CA ASP A 59 9.00 -13.57 -10.94
C ASP A 59 8.63 -15.06 -10.86
N LYS A 60 7.62 -15.43 -10.04
CA LYS A 60 7.04 -16.77 -10.05
C LYS A 60 6.09 -16.91 -11.24
N ASN A 61 6.65 -17.34 -12.37
CA ASN A 61 5.96 -18.20 -13.33
C ASN A 61 5.84 -19.61 -12.77
#